data_AF-A0A8J7MF76-F1
#
_entry.id   AF-A0A8J7MF76-F1
#
_cell.length_a   1.000
_cell.length_b   1.000
_cell.length_c   1.000
_cell.angle_alpha   90.00
_cell.angle_beta   90.00
_cell.angle_gamma   90.00
#
_symmetry.space_group_name_H-M   'P 1'
#
loop_
_entity.id
_entity.type
_entity.pdbx_description
1 polymer ?
#
loop_
_entity_poly.entity_id
_entity_poly.type
_entity_poly.pdbx_seq_one_letter_code
_entity_poly.pdbx_strand_id
1 'polypeptide(L)'
;MRQFLDRSAKAIGLLCVNIALCSNGMAEEGSKMISPAPGSQLTGKGDTFKWTQAQGDSGGIGGWLDISIVKPEADDVYSKEFEATLVSVTVDDLPTDKPVYVTLVSYNMVDDVFTKTYTYNVAEKPADEQFAIKVNASGRVAEIVSPEWFVATRTTMDSAAAQAICSELYKNFSDQFGFIYIVSNQSASSGKAAEYHAVAMNGGATTFGSAGKLQGVVHVKKADGLLSSPSLHEMQKLAGVAEVDLKSANVLYLVLTDQSLSEAELKQQDDAVVKFASQHAGIVVGQLEAARTTK
;
A
#
# COMPACT_ATOMS: atom_id res chain seq x y z
N MET A 1 15.16 63.47 67.02
CA MET A 1 15.29 63.20 65.57
C MET A 1 15.95 61.82 65.35
N ARG A 2 15.35 60.78 65.95
CA ARG A 2 15.90 59.41 66.06
C ARG A 2 14.72 58.41 66.09
N GLN A 3 13.77 58.63 65.18
CA GLN A 3 12.48 57.89 65.12
C GLN A 3 12.04 57.58 63.68
N PHE A 4 12.98 57.50 62.73
CA PHE A 4 12.69 57.12 61.33
C PHE A 4 13.50 55.92 60.82
N LEU A 5 14.29 55.25 61.68
CA LEU A 5 15.16 54.13 61.31
C LEU A 5 14.74 52.75 61.89
N ASP A 6 13.57 52.65 62.53
CA ASP A 6 13.06 51.38 63.11
C ASP A 6 11.75 50.89 62.45
N ARG A 7 11.58 51.19 61.15
CA ARG A 7 10.54 50.59 60.30
C ARG A 7 11.09 49.87 59.06
N SER A 8 12.41 49.67 58.99
CA SER A 8 13.09 49.02 57.86
C SER A 8 13.56 47.59 58.13
N ALA A 9 13.40 47.04 59.35
CA ALA A 9 13.91 45.70 59.69
C ALA A 9 12.84 44.58 59.73
N LYS A 10 11.54 44.89 59.60
CA LYS A 10 10.46 43.88 59.55
C LYS A 10 9.87 43.63 58.15
N ALA A 11 10.37 44.30 57.12
CA ALA A 11 9.97 44.07 55.73
C ALA A 11 11.02 43.30 54.90
N ILE A 12 12.12 42.86 55.53
CA ILE A 12 13.21 42.11 54.88
C ILE A 12 13.11 40.59 55.15
N GLY A 13 12.17 40.15 55.99
CA GLY A 13 11.94 38.74 56.33
C GLY A 13 10.78 38.06 55.60
N LEU A 14 10.22 38.68 54.56
CA LEU A 14 9.10 38.13 53.79
C LEU A 14 9.30 38.33 52.27
N LEU A 15 10.54 38.19 51.80
CA LEU A 15 10.88 38.13 50.37
C LEU A 15 10.91 36.66 49.88
N CYS A 16 9.93 35.87 50.32
CA CYS A 16 9.60 34.55 49.77
C CYS A 16 8.07 34.38 49.76
N VAL A 17 7.33 35.43 49.38
CA VAL A 17 5.89 35.26 49.06
C VAL A 17 5.77 35.25 47.55
N ASN A 18 5.70 34.02 47.05
CA ASN A 18 5.33 33.61 45.70
C ASN A 18 4.55 34.67 44.90
N ILE A 19 5.28 35.42 44.08
CA ILE A 19 4.85 35.63 42.71
C ILE A 19 5.74 34.68 41.88
N ALA A 20 5.60 33.37 42.05
CA ALA A 20 4.93 32.63 41.01
C ALA A 20 3.71 33.42 40.49
N LEU A 21 3.96 34.28 39.49
CA LEU A 21 3.01 34.32 38.40
C LEU A 21 2.94 32.88 37.93
N CYS A 22 1.99 32.11 38.45
CA CYS A 22 1.22 31.28 37.54
C CYS A 22 0.59 32.28 36.56
N SER A 23 1.37 32.78 35.61
CA SER A 23 0.83 32.78 34.28
C SER A 23 0.44 31.31 34.11
N ASN A 24 -0.84 31.06 33.96
CA ASN A 24 -1.22 29.98 33.08
C ASN A 24 -0.69 30.41 31.70
N GLY A 25 0.64 30.47 31.54
CA GLY A 25 1.28 30.77 30.29
C GLY A 25 0.82 29.63 29.42
N MET A 26 -0.07 29.93 28.48
CA MET A 26 -0.42 28.95 27.48
C MET A 26 0.93 28.56 26.87
N ALA A 27 1.27 27.27 26.90
CA ALA A 27 2.50 26.81 26.28
C ALA A 27 2.52 27.35 24.84
N GLU A 28 3.60 28.06 24.48
CA GLU A 28 3.77 28.58 23.12
C GLU A 28 3.71 27.40 22.15
N GLU A 29 2.70 27.40 21.28
CA GLU A 29 2.42 26.31 20.37
C GLU A 29 2.17 26.86 18.97
N GLY A 30 2.99 26.41 18.01
CA GLY A 30 2.81 26.75 16.60
C GLY A 30 1.56 26.13 15.98
N SER A 31 1.20 26.64 14.80
CA SER A 31 0.04 26.19 14.03
C SER A 31 0.08 24.69 13.71
N LYS A 32 -1.07 24.02 13.79
CA LYS A 32 -1.24 22.57 13.52
C LYS A 32 -2.29 22.33 12.46
N MET A 33 -2.01 21.43 11.52
CA MET A 33 -2.94 21.08 10.45
C MET A 33 -4.17 20.32 10.99
N ILE A 34 -5.35 20.72 10.53
CA ILE A 34 -6.66 20.15 10.89
C ILE A 34 -7.26 19.43 9.69
N SER A 35 -7.24 20.08 8.52
CA SER A 35 -7.84 19.58 7.29
C SER A 35 -6.92 19.89 6.10
N PRO A 36 -6.83 19.01 5.09
CA PRO A 36 -7.24 17.61 5.15
C PRO A 36 -6.56 16.89 6.33
N ALA A 37 -7.14 15.80 6.82
CA ALA A 37 -6.61 15.14 8.02
C ALA A 37 -5.16 14.68 7.75
N PRO A 38 -4.17 14.93 8.64
CA PRO A 38 -2.81 14.46 8.43
C PRO A 38 -2.76 12.97 8.05
N GLY A 39 -2.08 12.64 6.95
CA GLY A 39 -2.01 11.27 6.42
C GLY A 39 -3.17 10.86 5.51
N SER A 40 -4.18 11.71 5.32
CA SER A 40 -5.28 11.45 4.38
C SER A 40 -4.84 11.60 2.93
N GLN A 41 -5.77 11.30 2.02
CA GLN A 41 -5.61 11.54 0.60
C GLN A 41 -6.04 12.97 0.25
N LEU A 42 -5.39 13.51 -0.76
CA LEU A 42 -5.78 14.76 -1.41
C LEU A 42 -6.62 14.46 -2.65
N THR A 43 -7.53 15.37 -2.99
CA THR A 43 -8.41 15.22 -4.15
C THR A 43 -7.78 15.79 -5.43
N GLY A 44 -6.73 16.60 -5.30
CA GLY A 44 -6.07 17.33 -6.38
C GLY A 44 -6.92 18.47 -6.96
N LYS A 45 -8.15 18.67 -6.45
CA LYS A 45 -9.14 19.62 -6.97
C LYS A 45 -9.65 20.49 -5.84
N GLY A 46 -8.96 21.60 -5.58
CA GLY A 46 -9.37 22.57 -4.56
C GLY A 46 -9.24 22.03 -3.14
N ASP A 47 -8.14 21.32 -2.85
CA ASP A 47 -7.87 20.85 -1.50
C ASP A 47 -7.68 22.04 -0.56
N THR A 48 -8.54 22.12 0.46
CA THR A 48 -8.54 23.23 1.41
C THR A 48 -7.80 22.83 2.68
N PHE A 49 -6.57 23.32 2.79
CA PHE A 49 -5.74 23.23 3.99
C PHE A 49 -6.27 24.18 5.05
N LYS A 50 -6.50 23.67 6.25
CA LYS A 50 -6.95 24.41 7.44
C LYS A 50 -6.07 24.03 8.61
N TRP A 51 -5.67 25.01 9.42
CA TRP A 51 -4.82 24.80 10.58
C TRP A 51 -5.34 25.55 11.81
N THR A 52 -4.84 25.20 13.00
CA THR A 52 -5.03 25.98 14.22
C THR A 52 -4.20 27.25 14.15
N GLN A 53 -4.72 28.35 14.69
CA GLN A 53 -3.90 29.54 14.93
C GLN A 53 -2.86 29.23 16.01
N ALA A 54 -1.62 29.70 15.84
CA ALA A 54 -0.58 29.63 16.86
C ALA A 54 -1.06 30.28 18.18
N GLN A 55 -0.74 29.65 19.31
CA GLN A 55 -1.17 30.07 20.65
C GLN A 55 0.05 30.46 21.50
N GLY A 56 -0.10 31.47 22.36
CA GLY A 56 0.96 31.92 23.26
C GLY A 56 0.74 33.33 23.79
N ASP A 57 1.49 33.70 24.83
CA ASP A 57 1.47 35.04 25.43
C ASP A 57 2.02 36.09 24.44
N SER A 58 2.87 35.65 23.52
CA SER A 58 3.50 36.47 22.49
C SER A 58 2.65 36.64 21.24
N GLY A 59 1.59 35.85 21.07
CA GLY A 59 0.75 35.82 19.87
C GLY A 59 1.48 35.38 18.59
N GLY A 60 0.82 34.59 17.73
CA GLY A 60 1.32 34.35 16.38
C GLY A 60 1.21 35.62 15.52
N ILE A 61 2.20 35.90 14.67
CA ILE A 61 2.16 37.03 13.73
C ILE A 61 2.06 36.60 12.27
N GLY A 62 2.52 35.41 11.92
CA GLY A 62 2.40 34.91 10.56
C GLY A 62 3.12 33.58 10.37
N GLY A 63 3.27 33.19 9.12
CA GLY A 63 3.88 31.92 8.74
C GLY A 63 3.86 31.70 7.24
N TRP A 64 4.21 30.48 6.84
CA TRP A 64 4.08 30.06 5.45
C TRP A 64 3.65 28.59 5.34
N LEU A 65 3.01 28.28 4.23
CA LEU A 65 2.61 26.94 3.83
C LEU A 65 3.38 26.57 2.57
N ASP A 66 4.27 25.58 2.68
CA ASP A 66 5.03 25.03 1.56
C ASP A 66 4.51 23.64 1.21
N ILE A 67 4.47 23.33 -0.09
CA ILE A 67 4.10 22.02 -0.61
C ILE A 67 5.17 21.54 -1.59
N SER A 68 5.56 20.28 -1.41
CA SER A 68 6.54 19.58 -2.24
C SER A 68 6.07 18.18 -2.57
N ILE A 69 6.47 17.67 -3.73
CA ILE A 69 6.39 16.24 -4.07
C ILE A 69 7.76 15.54 -4.07
N VAL A 70 8.82 16.28 -3.74
CA VAL A 70 10.20 15.78 -3.74
C VAL A 70 10.61 15.37 -2.33
N LYS A 71 10.42 16.24 -1.33
CA LYS A 71 10.83 15.99 0.06
C LYS A 71 10.16 16.95 1.06
N PRO A 72 10.15 16.63 2.37
CA PRO A 72 9.82 17.56 3.44
C PRO A 72 10.57 18.90 3.34
N GLU A 73 9.92 19.99 3.79
CA GLU A 73 10.52 21.34 3.91
C GLU A 73 11.06 21.91 2.59
N ALA A 74 10.48 21.46 1.46
CA ALA A 74 10.67 22.07 0.15
C ALA A 74 9.34 22.65 -0.36
N ASP A 75 9.42 23.44 -1.41
CA ASP A 75 8.36 24.33 -1.90
C ASP A 75 8.17 24.26 -3.43
N ASP A 76 8.63 23.17 -4.07
CA ASP A 76 8.63 23.03 -5.54
C ASP A 76 7.23 23.03 -6.18
N VAL A 77 6.17 22.80 -5.40
CA VAL A 77 4.78 22.79 -5.90
C VAL A 77 4.05 24.07 -5.53
N TYR A 78 4.18 24.51 -4.28
CA TYR A 78 3.44 25.66 -3.76
C TYR A 78 4.19 26.28 -2.59
N SER A 79 4.19 27.60 -2.51
CA SER A 79 4.58 28.33 -1.31
C SER A 79 3.67 29.54 -1.14
N LYS A 80 3.22 29.78 0.10
CA LYS A 80 2.44 30.96 0.44
C LYS A 80 2.68 31.42 1.86
N GLU A 81 3.11 32.67 1.99
CA GLU A 81 3.13 33.39 3.26
C GLU A 81 1.71 33.79 3.69
N PHE A 82 1.46 33.80 5.01
CA PHE A 82 0.18 34.17 5.60
C PHE A 82 0.33 34.96 6.92
N GLU A 83 -0.65 35.81 7.17
CA GLU A 83 -0.82 36.58 8.41
C GLU A 83 -1.47 35.73 9.51
N ALA A 84 -1.28 36.10 10.78
CA ALA A 84 -1.77 35.36 11.96
C ALA A 84 -3.23 34.91 11.93
N THR A 85 -4.13 35.71 11.33
CA THR A 85 -5.57 35.43 11.31
C THR A 85 -5.99 34.50 10.17
N LEU A 86 -5.11 34.26 9.19
CA LEU A 86 -5.41 33.36 8.09
C LEU A 86 -5.11 31.92 8.53
N VAL A 87 -6.16 31.12 8.64
CA VAL A 87 -6.10 29.73 9.11
C VAL A 87 -6.49 28.71 8.04
N SER A 88 -6.59 29.15 6.78
CA SER A 88 -6.91 28.25 5.67
C SER A 88 -6.48 28.77 4.31
N VAL A 89 -6.07 27.85 3.43
CA VAL A 89 -5.75 28.08 2.02
C VAL A 89 -6.26 26.92 1.17
N THR A 90 -6.82 27.24 0.01
CA THR A 90 -7.19 26.25 -1.01
C THR A 90 -6.10 26.20 -2.07
N VAL A 91 -5.69 24.98 -2.44
CA VAL A 91 -4.70 24.73 -3.49
C VAL A 91 -5.30 23.77 -4.50
N ASP A 92 -5.22 24.15 -5.77
CA ASP A 92 -5.67 23.37 -6.91
C ASP A 92 -4.49 22.63 -7.57
N ASP A 93 -4.80 21.64 -8.40
CA ASP A 93 -3.86 20.92 -9.26
C ASP A 93 -2.72 20.20 -8.50
N LEU A 94 -2.99 19.77 -7.26
CA LEU A 94 -2.04 18.98 -6.49
C LEU A 94 -1.93 17.55 -7.06
N PRO A 95 -0.71 17.00 -7.17
CA PRO A 95 -0.50 15.62 -7.60
C PRO A 95 -1.20 14.64 -6.67
N THR A 96 -1.84 13.63 -7.25
CA THR A 96 -2.54 12.55 -6.52
C THR A 96 -1.92 11.18 -6.74
N ASP A 97 -0.87 11.11 -7.58
CA ASP A 97 -0.12 9.90 -7.97
C ASP A 97 1.17 9.70 -7.14
N LYS A 98 1.55 10.68 -6.31
CA LYS A 98 2.75 10.67 -5.48
C LYS A 98 2.47 11.24 -4.09
N PRO A 99 3.25 10.85 -3.06
CA PRO A 99 3.16 11.47 -1.76
C PRO A 99 3.37 12.98 -1.85
N VAL A 100 2.53 13.74 -1.16
CA VAL A 100 2.62 15.20 -1.07
C VAL A 100 3.08 15.58 0.34
N TYR A 101 4.17 16.33 0.43
CA TYR A 101 4.72 16.86 1.68
C TYR A 101 4.23 18.30 1.85
N VAL A 102 3.51 18.57 2.94
CA VAL A 102 3.02 19.90 3.28
C VAL A 102 3.70 20.35 4.56
N THR A 103 4.46 21.44 4.47
CA THR A 103 5.19 22.03 5.59
C THR A 103 4.47 23.29 6.02
N LEU A 104 4.00 23.31 7.26
CA LEU A 104 3.41 24.48 7.89
C LEU A 104 4.43 25.08 8.84
N VAL A 105 4.81 26.33 8.59
CA VAL A 105 5.69 27.11 9.46
C VAL A 105 4.89 28.28 10.03
N SER A 106 5.07 28.55 11.32
CA SER A 106 4.49 29.71 11.99
C SER A 106 5.53 30.35 12.92
N TYR A 107 5.45 31.66 13.10
CA TYR A 107 6.34 32.39 13.98
C TYR A 107 5.60 33.40 14.87
N ASN A 108 6.18 33.72 16.03
CA ASN A 108 5.61 34.60 17.04
C ASN A 108 6.33 35.97 17.10
N MET A 109 5.87 36.89 17.96
CA MET A 109 6.48 38.23 18.12
C MET A 109 7.90 38.25 18.68
N VAL A 110 8.45 37.12 19.09
CA VAL A 110 9.83 36.98 19.59
C VAL A 110 10.72 36.16 18.65
N ASP A 111 10.27 35.98 17.40
CA ASP A 111 10.96 35.27 16.31
C ASP A 111 11.20 33.77 16.55
N ASP A 112 10.45 33.13 17.47
CA ASP A 112 10.46 31.67 17.56
C ASP A 112 9.75 31.08 16.34
N VAL A 113 10.37 30.07 15.73
CA VAL A 113 9.86 29.39 14.53
C VAL A 113 9.38 27.99 14.89
N PHE A 114 8.14 27.69 14.52
CA PHE A 114 7.52 26.39 14.71
C PHE A 114 7.24 25.74 13.36
N THR A 115 7.93 24.64 13.07
CA THR A 115 7.80 23.88 11.82
C THR A 115 7.09 22.56 12.06
N LYS A 116 6.08 22.25 11.23
CA LYS A 116 5.43 20.94 11.19
C LYS A 116 5.24 20.47 9.76
N THR A 117 5.71 19.26 9.47
CA THR A 117 5.54 18.61 8.18
C THR A 117 4.49 17.52 8.26
N TYR A 118 3.61 17.48 7.26
CA TYR A 118 2.56 16.49 7.08
C TYR A 118 2.76 15.78 5.75
N THR A 119 2.62 14.47 5.74
CA THR A 119 2.62 13.68 4.51
C THR A 119 1.19 13.29 4.18
N TYR A 120 0.76 13.57 2.96
CA TYR A 120 -0.50 13.10 2.41
C TYR A 120 -0.23 11.99 1.41
N ASN A 121 -1.02 10.93 1.52
CA ASN A 121 -0.82 9.70 0.79
C ASN A 121 -1.54 9.75 -0.57
N VAL A 122 -0.98 9.01 -1.52
CA VAL A 122 -1.60 8.70 -2.81
C VAL A 122 -2.91 7.93 -2.56
N ALA A 123 -3.90 8.11 -3.43
CA ALA A 123 -5.02 7.18 -3.47
C ALA A 123 -4.48 5.75 -3.69
N GLU A 124 -4.76 4.81 -2.78
CA GLU A 124 -4.67 3.40 -3.14
C GLU A 124 -5.65 3.20 -4.30
N LYS A 125 -5.12 2.78 -5.45
CA LYS A 125 -5.92 2.57 -6.65
C LYS A 125 -7.08 1.62 -6.31
N PRO A 126 -8.33 1.95 -6.67
CA PRO A 126 -9.45 1.09 -6.31
C PRO A 126 -9.26 -0.29 -6.97
N ALA A 127 -9.60 -1.34 -6.23
CA ALA A 127 -9.26 -2.73 -6.56
C ALA A 127 -9.82 -3.20 -7.93
N ASP A 128 -10.84 -2.52 -8.44
CA ASP A 128 -11.47 -2.72 -9.75
C ASP A 128 -10.68 -2.13 -10.92
N GLU A 129 -9.82 -1.13 -10.68
CA GLU A 129 -8.87 -0.61 -11.68
C GLU A 129 -7.43 -1.10 -11.45
N GLN A 130 -7.17 -1.80 -10.34
CA GLN A 130 -5.82 -2.22 -9.96
C GLN A 130 -5.29 -3.36 -10.82
N PHE A 131 -6.18 -4.21 -11.34
CA PHE A 131 -5.85 -5.25 -12.30
C PHE A 131 -7.09 -5.72 -13.07
N ALA A 132 -6.92 -6.13 -14.32
CA ALA A 132 -8.00 -6.72 -15.11
C ALA A 132 -7.83 -8.24 -15.17
N ILE A 133 -8.88 -8.99 -14.82
CA ILE A 133 -8.90 -10.45 -15.01
C ILE A 133 -9.64 -10.78 -16.31
N LYS A 134 -8.95 -11.44 -17.24
CA LYS A 134 -9.52 -11.93 -18.50
C LYS A 134 -9.44 -13.44 -18.54
N VAL A 135 -10.49 -14.10 -19.01
CA VAL A 135 -10.46 -15.54 -19.26
C VAL A 135 -10.33 -15.74 -20.77
N ASN A 136 -9.40 -16.57 -21.20
CA ASN A 136 -9.25 -16.88 -22.61
C ASN A 136 -10.47 -17.64 -23.16
N ALA A 137 -10.63 -17.69 -24.48
CA ALA A 137 -11.79 -18.33 -25.11
C ALA A 137 -11.96 -19.82 -24.75
N SER A 138 -10.90 -20.50 -24.31
CA SER A 138 -10.94 -21.91 -23.92
C SER A 138 -11.36 -22.15 -22.47
N GLY A 139 -11.47 -21.09 -21.66
CA GLY A 139 -11.75 -21.19 -20.23
C GLY A 139 -10.60 -21.77 -19.40
N ARG A 140 -9.43 -22.06 -19.97
CA ARG A 140 -8.33 -22.73 -19.24
C ARG A 140 -7.34 -21.77 -18.61
N VAL A 141 -7.19 -20.59 -19.21
CA VAL A 141 -6.20 -19.59 -18.81
C VAL A 141 -6.92 -18.33 -18.37
N ALA A 142 -6.62 -17.88 -17.15
CA ALA A 142 -6.95 -16.53 -16.70
C ALA A 142 -5.70 -15.65 -16.86
N GLU A 143 -5.85 -14.48 -17.46
CA GLU A 143 -4.86 -13.41 -17.44
C GLU A 143 -5.21 -12.42 -16.33
N ILE A 144 -4.22 -12.00 -15.55
CA ILE A 144 -4.29 -10.83 -14.68
C ILE A 144 -3.30 -9.80 -15.19
N VAL A 145 -3.80 -8.61 -15.51
CA VAL A 145 -2.96 -7.48 -15.92
C VAL A 145 -2.71 -6.60 -14.71
N SER A 146 -1.52 -6.67 -14.11
CA SER A 146 -1.10 -5.86 -12.97
C SER A 146 0.40 -5.53 -13.07
N PRO A 147 0.77 -4.28 -13.46
CA PRO A 147 2.16 -3.86 -13.49
C PRO A 147 2.89 -4.04 -12.15
N GLU A 148 2.20 -3.76 -11.04
CA GLU A 148 2.77 -3.84 -9.69
C GLU A 148 3.12 -5.27 -9.31
N TRP A 149 2.16 -6.20 -9.43
CA TRP A 149 2.42 -7.61 -9.16
C TRP A 149 3.36 -8.23 -10.17
N PHE A 150 3.32 -7.81 -11.43
CA PHE A 150 4.27 -8.26 -12.44
C PHE A 150 5.71 -7.92 -12.07
N VAL A 151 5.96 -6.70 -11.58
CA VAL A 151 7.29 -6.30 -11.09
C VAL A 151 7.67 -7.07 -9.82
N ALA A 152 6.74 -7.19 -8.86
CA ALA A 152 6.98 -7.87 -7.59
C ALA A 152 7.35 -9.36 -7.78
N THR A 153 6.86 -9.98 -8.84
CA THR A 153 7.04 -11.41 -9.11
C THR A 153 8.14 -11.70 -10.14
N ARG A 154 8.95 -10.70 -10.50
CA ARG A 154 10.05 -10.83 -11.46
C ARG A 154 11.17 -11.77 -11.00
N THR A 155 11.42 -11.81 -9.68
CA THR A 155 12.47 -12.64 -9.10
C THR A 155 11.86 -13.82 -8.35
N THR A 156 11.87 -13.82 -7.02
CA THR A 156 11.27 -14.86 -6.18
C THR A 156 9.93 -14.33 -5.71
N MET A 157 8.84 -15.06 -5.91
CA MET A 157 7.56 -14.67 -5.33
C MET A 157 7.60 -15.02 -3.84
N ASP A 158 7.28 -14.07 -2.95
CA ASP A 158 7.13 -14.39 -1.53
C ASP A 158 5.71 -14.90 -1.23
N SER A 159 5.51 -15.41 -0.02
CA SER A 159 4.21 -15.98 0.37
C SER A 159 3.12 -14.92 0.49
N ALA A 160 3.46 -13.66 0.76
CA ALA A 160 2.49 -12.57 0.90
C ALA A 160 1.92 -12.17 -0.47
N ALA A 161 2.78 -12.06 -1.48
CA ALA A 161 2.37 -11.80 -2.86
C ALA A 161 1.48 -12.94 -3.39
N ALA A 162 1.85 -14.20 -3.13
CA ALA A 162 1.04 -15.35 -3.52
C ALA A 162 -0.35 -15.34 -2.84
N GLN A 163 -0.41 -14.99 -1.54
CA GLN A 163 -1.67 -14.83 -0.81
C GLN A 163 -2.55 -13.72 -1.37
N ALA A 164 -1.97 -12.56 -1.68
CA ALA A 164 -2.70 -11.42 -2.23
C ALA A 164 -3.32 -11.76 -3.60
N ILE A 165 -2.53 -12.33 -4.51
CA ILE A 165 -2.99 -12.71 -5.85
C ILE A 165 -4.11 -13.77 -5.78
N CYS A 166 -3.92 -14.81 -4.97
CA CYS A 166 -4.94 -15.86 -4.85
C CYS A 166 -6.21 -15.37 -4.15
N SER A 167 -6.09 -14.56 -3.10
CA SER A 167 -7.26 -14.02 -2.39
C SER A 167 -8.11 -13.17 -3.32
N GLU A 168 -7.47 -12.42 -4.21
CA GLU A 168 -8.16 -11.62 -5.21
C GLU A 168 -8.82 -12.46 -6.30
N LEU A 169 -8.13 -13.49 -6.79
CA LEU A 169 -8.68 -14.45 -7.72
C LEU A 169 -9.99 -15.08 -7.19
N TYR A 170 -10.02 -15.52 -5.93
CA TYR A 170 -11.21 -16.15 -5.34
C TYR A 170 -12.37 -15.19 -5.04
N LYS A 171 -12.18 -13.87 -5.13
CA LYS A 171 -13.31 -12.93 -5.17
C LYS A 171 -14.07 -13.00 -6.49
N ASN A 172 -13.39 -13.42 -7.57
CA ASN A 172 -13.88 -13.39 -8.94
C ASN A 172 -14.30 -14.78 -9.46
N PHE A 173 -13.78 -15.85 -8.86
CA PHE A 173 -14.07 -17.24 -9.25
C PHE A 173 -14.54 -18.09 -8.07
N SER A 174 -15.38 -19.08 -8.34
CA SER A 174 -15.81 -20.07 -7.35
C SER A 174 -14.65 -20.93 -6.85
N ASP A 175 -14.70 -21.32 -5.57
CA ASP A 175 -13.69 -22.18 -4.96
C ASP A 175 -13.76 -23.62 -5.47
N GLN A 176 -13.05 -23.89 -6.56
CA GLN A 176 -13.06 -25.18 -7.25
C GLN A 176 -11.67 -25.71 -7.60
N PHE A 177 -10.62 -24.94 -7.35
CA PHE A 177 -9.26 -25.25 -7.76
C PHE A 177 -8.49 -25.91 -6.62
N GLY A 178 -7.89 -27.06 -6.91
CA GLY A 178 -6.96 -27.74 -6.01
C GLY A 178 -5.55 -27.17 -6.12
N PHE A 179 -5.17 -26.66 -7.30
CA PHE A 179 -3.88 -26.02 -7.54
C PHE A 179 -4.03 -24.79 -8.41
N ILE A 180 -3.19 -23.79 -8.15
CA ILE A 180 -3.06 -22.59 -8.98
C ILE A 180 -1.61 -22.49 -9.43
N TYR A 181 -1.40 -22.44 -10.74
CA TYR A 181 -0.12 -22.06 -11.34
C TYR A 181 -0.17 -20.57 -11.68
N ILE A 182 0.68 -19.78 -11.03
CA ILE A 182 0.87 -18.35 -11.32
C ILE A 182 2.10 -18.23 -12.24
N VAL A 183 1.87 -17.79 -13.46
CA VAL A 183 2.88 -17.63 -14.51
C VAL A 183 3.16 -16.14 -14.71
N SER A 184 4.24 -15.62 -14.14
CA SER A 184 4.59 -14.18 -14.21
C SER A 184 5.17 -13.71 -15.54
N ASN A 185 4.78 -14.31 -16.66
CA ASN A 185 5.15 -14.03 -18.06
C ASN A 185 6.41 -13.16 -18.32
N GLN A 186 7.52 -13.43 -17.63
CA GLN A 186 8.72 -12.61 -17.68
C GLN A 186 9.53 -12.95 -18.94
N SER A 187 10.08 -11.92 -19.57
CA SER A 187 11.13 -12.08 -20.58
C SER A 187 12.44 -12.48 -19.87
N ALA A 188 12.85 -13.74 -20.01
CA ALA A 188 14.15 -14.30 -19.60
C ALA A 188 14.83 -13.64 -18.38
N SER A 189 14.40 -13.98 -17.16
CA SER A 189 15.06 -13.55 -15.92
C SER A 189 16.16 -14.52 -15.47
N SER A 190 17.23 -14.03 -14.83
CA SER A 190 18.20 -14.87 -14.11
C SER A 190 17.57 -15.43 -12.81
N GLY A 191 17.67 -16.75 -12.57
CA GLY A 191 17.16 -17.40 -11.36
C GLY A 191 16.46 -18.74 -11.62
N LYS A 192 15.88 -19.35 -10.57
CA LYS A 192 15.09 -20.60 -10.68
C LYS A 192 13.88 -20.39 -11.59
N ALA A 193 13.54 -21.38 -12.41
CA ALA A 193 12.42 -21.29 -13.37
C ALA A 193 11.04 -21.42 -12.71
N ALA A 194 10.96 -22.12 -11.58
CA ALA A 194 9.74 -22.34 -10.81
C ALA A 194 10.04 -22.39 -9.31
N GLU A 195 9.08 -21.93 -8.51
CA GLU A 195 9.07 -21.92 -7.05
C GLU A 195 7.73 -22.46 -6.54
N TYR A 196 7.78 -23.26 -5.47
CA TYR A 196 6.60 -23.93 -4.93
C TYR A 196 6.20 -23.34 -3.59
N HIS A 197 4.91 -23.06 -3.43
CA HIS A 197 4.31 -22.58 -2.19
C HIS A 197 3.29 -23.60 -1.70
N ALA A 198 3.60 -24.25 -0.57
CA ALA A 198 2.69 -25.20 0.05
C ALA A 198 1.50 -24.46 0.68
N VAL A 199 0.28 -24.77 0.22
CA VAL A 199 -0.97 -24.21 0.77
C VAL A 199 -1.88 -25.37 1.15
N ALA A 200 -1.56 -26.08 2.23
CA ALA A 200 -2.43 -27.17 2.72
C ALA A 200 -2.13 -27.67 4.15
N MET A 201 -1.03 -27.28 4.79
CA MET A 201 -0.54 -28.06 5.93
C MET A 201 -1.24 -27.79 7.27
N ASN A 202 -1.90 -26.63 7.44
CA ASN A 202 -2.53 -26.21 8.70
C ASN A 202 -3.53 -25.04 8.48
N GLY A 203 -4.58 -25.23 7.67
CA GLY A 203 -5.62 -24.19 7.48
C GLY A 203 -5.22 -23.02 6.58
N GLY A 204 -4.09 -23.12 5.85
CA GLY A 204 -3.60 -22.07 4.95
C GLY A 204 -4.48 -21.82 3.71
N ALA A 205 -5.44 -22.70 3.37
CA ALA A 205 -6.32 -22.46 2.23
C ALA A 205 -7.11 -21.14 2.38
N THR A 206 -7.58 -20.82 3.59
CA THR A 206 -8.33 -19.58 3.85
C THR A 206 -7.45 -18.32 3.79
N THR A 207 -6.14 -18.42 4.06
CA THR A 207 -5.21 -17.27 3.92
C THR A 207 -4.94 -16.92 2.45
N PHE A 208 -5.26 -17.82 1.52
CA PHE A 208 -5.20 -17.59 0.08
C PHE A 208 -6.60 -17.38 -0.52
N GLY A 209 -7.64 -17.22 0.29
CA GLY A 209 -9.02 -16.97 -0.14
C GLY A 209 -9.84 -18.21 -0.52
N SER A 210 -9.26 -19.41 -0.48
CA SER A 210 -10.00 -20.66 -0.74
C SER A 210 -10.81 -21.09 0.49
N ALA A 211 -11.98 -21.68 0.27
CA ALA A 211 -12.82 -22.27 1.30
C ALA A 211 -12.40 -23.72 1.64
N GLY A 212 -11.13 -24.07 1.40
CA GLY A 212 -10.53 -25.35 1.78
C GLY A 212 -10.27 -26.31 0.61
N LYS A 213 -10.53 -25.90 -0.63
CA LYS A 213 -10.21 -26.72 -1.82
C LYS A 213 -8.77 -26.60 -2.28
N LEU A 214 -8.14 -25.45 -2.08
CA LEU A 214 -6.76 -25.21 -2.50
C LEU A 214 -5.78 -26.04 -1.68
N GLN A 215 -4.92 -26.77 -2.39
CA GLN A 215 -3.88 -27.66 -1.86
C GLN A 215 -2.47 -27.13 -2.13
N GLY A 216 -2.30 -26.20 -3.08
CA GLY A 216 -1.00 -25.60 -3.36
C GLY A 216 -1.00 -24.51 -4.43
N VAL A 217 0.02 -23.65 -4.38
CA VAL A 217 0.26 -22.60 -5.37
C VAL A 217 1.68 -22.78 -5.93
N VAL A 218 1.80 -22.74 -7.25
CA VAL A 218 3.07 -22.86 -7.94
C VAL A 218 3.36 -21.55 -8.66
N HIS A 219 4.48 -20.93 -8.38
CA HIS A 219 4.95 -19.77 -9.12
C HIS A 219 5.92 -20.21 -10.22
N VAL A 220 5.70 -19.72 -11.42
CA VAL A 220 6.56 -19.94 -12.59
C VAL A 220 6.83 -18.60 -13.23
N LYS A 221 8.08 -18.31 -13.58
CA LYS A 221 8.44 -16.97 -14.08
C LYS A 221 8.06 -16.77 -15.54
N LYS A 222 8.02 -17.86 -16.32
CA LYS A 222 7.82 -17.84 -17.78
C LYS A 222 6.91 -18.99 -18.23
N ALA A 223 6.26 -18.82 -19.36
CA ALA A 223 5.37 -19.83 -19.96
C ALA A 223 6.07 -21.18 -20.18
N ASP A 224 7.28 -21.18 -20.78
CA ASP A 224 8.07 -22.41 -20.98
C ASP A 224 8.51 -23.07 -19.67
N GLY A 225 8.49 -22.29 -18.58
CA GLY A 225 8.73 -22.79 -17.24
C GLY A 225 7.69 -23.83 -16.84
N LEU A 226 6.45 -23.74 -17.33
CA LEU A 226 5.42 -24.75 -17.09
C LEU A 226 5.87 -26.14 -17.54
N LEU A 227 6.51 -26.24 -18.70
CA LEU A 227 7.01 -27.51 -19.25
C LEU A 227 8.21 -28.09 -18.48
N SER A 228 8.84 -27.28 -17.64
CA SER A 228 9.96 -27.69 -16.77
C SER A 228 9.60 -27.66 -15.28
N SER A 229 8.35 -27.30 -14.96
CA SER A 229 7.86 -27.23 -13.59
C SER A 229 7.59 -28.63 -13.08
N PRO A 230 7.78 -28.87 -11.77
CA PRO A 230 7.55 -30.18 -11.20
C PRO A 230 6.14 -30.64 -11.49
N SER A 231 6.04 -31.89 -11.92
CA SER A 231 4.76 -32.57 -12.11
C SER A 231 4.00 -32.68 -10.79
N LEU A 232 2.70 -32.95 -10.88
CA LEU A 232 1.84 -33.23 -9.73
C LEU A 232 2.45 -34.29 -8.79
N HIS A 233 3.01 -35.36 -9.37
CA HIS A 233 3.71 -36.42 -8.64
C HIS A 233 4.99 -35.94 -7.94
N GLU A 234 5.71 -34.99 -8.54
CA GLU A 234 6.92 -34.41 -7.94
C GLU A 234 6.60 -33.38 -6.85
N MET A 235 5.45 -32.71 -6.93
CA MET A 235 4.97 -31.84 -5.84
C MET A 235 4.69 -32.63 -4.56
N GLN A 236 4.22 -33.89 -4.63
CA GLN A 236 4.09 -34.75 -3.44
C GLN A 236 5.43 -34.98 -2.76
N LYS A 237 6.48 -35.23 -3.56
CA LYS A 237 7.83 -35.45 -3.06
C LYS A 237 8.43 -34.17 -2.47
N LEU A 238 8.22 -33.04 -3.13
CA LEU A 238 8.73 -31.74 -2.70
C LEU A 238 8.04 -31.22 -1.43
N ALA A 239 6.74 -31.51 -1.27
CA ALA A 239 5.97 -31.04 -0.12
C ALA A 239 6.22 -31.87 1.16
N GLY A 240 6.87 -33.05 1.07
CA GLY A 240 7.16 -33.88 2.25
C GLY A 240 5.91 -34.37 3.00
N VAL A 241 4.74 -34.34 2.37
CA VAL A 241 3.45 -34.71 2.97
C VAL A 241 2.95 -36.05 2.49
N ALA A 242 2.32 -36.78 3.41
CA ALA A 242 1.83 -38.13 3.22
C ALA A 242 0.60 -38.22 2.30
N GLU A 243 -0.22 -37.17 2.17
CA GLU A 243 -1.48 -37.30 1.43
C GLU A 243 -1.98 -35.94 0.92
N VAL A 244 -1.66 -35.66 -0.34
CA VAL A 244 -2.31 -34.62 -1.16
C VAL A 244 -3.10 -35.39 -2.21
N ASP A 245 -4.42 -35.19 -2.29
CA ASP A 245 -5.25 -35.88 -3.28
C ASP A 245 -5.13 -35.18 -4.63
N LEU A 246 -4.28 -35.77 -5.45
CA LEU A 246 -3.78 -35.16 -6.67
C LEU A 246 -4.47 -35.63 -7.93
N LYS A 247 -5.08 -36.81 -7.94
CA LYS A 247 -5.56 -37.42 -9.20
C LYS A 247 -6.86 -36.81 -9.73
N SER A 248 -7.51 -35.94 -8.96
CA SER A 248 -8.75 -35.24 -9.32
C SER A 248 -8.69 -33.73 -9.08
N ALA A 249 -7.50 -33.16 -8.91
CA ALA A 249 -7.36 -31.74 -8.64
C ALA A 249 -7.57 -30.91 -9.92
N ASN A 250 -8.57 -30.01 -9.89
CA ASN A 250 -8.73 -29.00 -10.93
C ASN A 250 -7.59 -27.98 -10.81
N VAL A 251 -6.83 -27.81 -11.89
CA VAL A 251 -5.70 -26.88 -11.94
C VAL A 251 -6.07 -25.62 -12.69
N LEU A 252 -5.88 -24.46 -12.07
CA LEU A 252 -5.97 -23.16 -12.73
C LEU A 252 -4.61 -22.71 -13.23
N TYR A 253 -4.56 -22.19 -14.46
CA TYR A 253 -3.41 -21.48 -15.01
C TYR A 253 -3.71 -19.99 -15.06
N LEU A 254 -2.97 -19.24 -14.25
CA LEU A 254 -3.06 -17.80 -14.12
C LEU A 254 -1.82 -17.17 -14.73
N VAL A 255 -1.98 -16.34 -15.75
CA VAL A 255 -0.88 -15.60 -16.39
C VAL A 255 -0.91 -14.18 -15.87
N LEU A 256 0.18 -13.72 -15.27
CA LEU A 256 0.32 -12.39 -14.73
C LEU A 256 1.20 -11.56 -15.67
N THR A 257 0.70 -10.39 -16.07
CA THR A 257 1.34 -9.50 -17.06
C THR A 257 1.34 -8.05 -16.61
N ASP A 258 2.26 -7.26 -17.15
CA ASP A 258 2.26 -5.80 -17.02
C ASP A 258 1.26 -5.13 -17.96
N GLN A 259 1.02 -5.75 -19.13
CA GLN A 259 0.08 -5.29 -20.14
C GLN A 259 -0.75 -6.46 -20.67
N SER A 260 -1.93 -6.14 -21.20
CA SER A 260 -2.80 -7.15 -21.80
C SER A 260 -2.11 -7.87 -22.95
N LEU A 261 -2.13 -9.19 -22.92
CA LEU A 261 -1.71 -10.05 -24.01
C LEU A 261 -2.67 -9.94 -25.19
N SER A 262 -2.11 -10.05 -26.37
CA SER A 262 -2.89 -10.29 -27.58
C SER A 262 -3.52 -11.69 -27.55
N GLU A 263 -4.58 -11.89 -28.35
CA GLU A 263 -5.22 -13.20 -28.52
C GLU A 263 -4.23 -14.29 -28.96
N ALA A 264 -3.23 -13.92 -29.78
CA ALA A 264 -2.20 -14.84 -30.22
C ALA A 264 -1.28 -15.29 -29.07
N GLU A 265 -0.90 -14.37 -28.19
CA GLU A 265 -0.10 -14.66 -27.00
C GLU A 265 -0.89 -15.47 -25.97
N LEU A 266 -2.15 -15.12 -25.73
CA LEU A 266 -3.04 -15.92 -24.87
C LEU A 266 -3.21 -17.34 -25.42
N LYS A 267 -3.33 -17.49 -26.73
CA LYS A 267 -3.38 -18.81 -27.38
C LYS A 267 -2.07 -19.57 -27.16
N GLN A 268 -0.91 -18.92 -27.22
CA GLN A 268 0.37 -19.57 -26.95
C GLN A 268 0.45 -20.09 -25.51
N GLN A 269 -0.04 -19.32 -24.53
CA GLN A 269 -0.12 -19.77 -23.13
C GLN A 269 -1.04 -20.99 -23.01
N ASP A 270 -2.21 -20.95 -23.65
CA ASP A 270 -3.16 -22.05 -23.65
C ASP A 270 -2.59 -23.33 -24.29
N ASP A 271 -1.88 -23.22 -25.41
CA ASP A 271 -1.21 -24.35 -26.06
C ASP A 271 -0.12 -24.95 -25.16
N ALA A 272 0.61 -24.12 -24.41
CA ALA A 272 1.59 -24.58 -23.42
C ALA A 272 0.94 -25.35 -22.26
N VAL A 273 -0.22 -24.87 -21.78
CA VAL A 273 -1.03 -25.56 -20.77
C VAL A 273 -1.51 -26.93 -21.27
N VAL A 274 -2.06 -26.99 -22.49
CA VAL A 274 -2.50 -28.25 -23.11
C VAL A 274 -1.34 -29.23 -23.23
N LYS A 275 -0.18 -28.74 -23.69
CA LYS A 275 1.02 -29.57 -23.82
C LYS A 275 1.49 -30.10 -22.45
N PHE A 276 1.55 -29.24 -21.44
CA PHE A 276 1.91 -29.66 -20.09
C PHE A 276 0.94 -30.71 -19.54
N ALA A 277 -0.37 -30.51 -19.66
CA ALA A 277 -1.38 -31.47 -19.22
C ALA A 277 -1.24 -32.82 -19.96
N SER A 278 -0.89 -32.79 -21.26
CA SER A 278 -0.68 -34.02 -22.05
C SER A 278 0.53 -34.84 -21.61
N GLN A 279 1.54 -34.19 -21.02
CA GLN A 279 2.77 -34.84 -20.54
C GLN A 279 2.63 -35.45 -19.14
N HIS A 280 1.57 -35.11 -18.40
CA HIS A 280 1.42 -35.46 -16.99
C HIS A 280 0.06 -36.12 -16.74
N ALA A 281 0.05 -37.45 -16.68
CA ALA A 281 -1.16 -38.23 -16.41
C ALA A 281 -1.82 -37.83 -15.08
N GLY A 282 -3.11 -37.54 -15.12
CA GLY A 282 -3.91 -37.18 -13.94
C GLY A 282 -4.11 -35.69 -13.70
N ILE A 283 -3.53 -34.81 -14.54
CA ILE A 283 -3.84 -33.37 -14.50
C ILE A 283 -5.14 -33.10 -15.25
N VAL A 284 -6.11 -32.50 -14.56
CA VAL A 284 -7.34 -31.96 -15.16
C VAL A 284 -7.22 -30.44 -15.19
N VAL A 285 -7.18 -29.87 -16.40
CA VAL A 285 -7.18 -28.42 -16.55
C VAL A 285 -8.56 -27.90 -16.21
N GLY A 286 -8.63 -26.99 -15.24
CA GLY A 286 -9.87 -26.34 -14.82
C GLY A 286 -10.53 -25.60 -15.98
N GLN A 287 -11.84 -25.49 -15.91
CA GLN A 287 -12.62 -24.63 -16.78
C GLN A 287 -13.15 -23.47 -15.94
N LEU A 288 -12.76 -22.26 -16.33
CA LEU A 288 -13.27 -21.02 -15.82
C LEU A 288 -14.54 -20.72 -16.60
N GLU A 289 -15.67 -20.58 -15.89
CA GLU A 289 -16.79 -19.86 -16.49
C GLU A 289 -16.37 -18.39 -16.69
N ALA A 290 -16.95 -17.73 -17.70
CA ALA A 290 -16.64 -16.33 -17.98
C ALA A 290 -16.72 -15.51 -16.69
N ALA A 291 -15.63 -14.80 -16.37
CA ALA A 291 -15.51 -14.02 -15.15
C ALA A 291 -16.76 -13.14 -14.99
N ARG A 292 -17.30 -13.02 -13.78
CA ARG A 292 -18.28 -11.98 -13.49
C ARG A 292 -17.61 -10.67 -13.88
N THR A 293 -18.09 -10.05 -14.94
CA THR A 293 -17.63 -8.74 -15.37
C THR A 293 -18.07 -7.77 -14.29
N THR A 294 -17.19 -7.51 -13.33
CA THR A 294 -17.32 -6.35 -12.46
C THR A 294 -17.15 -5.13 -13.36
N LYS A 295 -18.27 -4.43 -13.56
CA LYS A 295 -18.33 -3.14 -14.23
C LYS A 295 -17.73 -2.07 -13.35
#